data_AF-A0A1Y2BAM0-F1
#
_entry.id   AF-A0A1Y2BAM0-F1
#
_cell.length_a   1.000
_cell.length_b   1.000
_cell.length_c   1.000
_cell.angle_alpha   90.00
_cell.angle_beta   90.00
_cell.angle_gamma   90.00
#
_symmetry.space_group_name_H-M   'P 1'
#
loop_
_entity.id
_entity.type
_entity.pdbx_description
1 polymer ?
#
loop_
_entity_poly.entity_id
_entity_poly.type
_entity_poly.pdbx_seq_one_letter_code
_entity_poly.pdbx_strand_id
1 'polypeptide(L)'
;MKNTFISILTLMVSGIFAKDAFFGDVKRAEIFEKTDFVVPKITINLSEKDYRNLFLKYQCERDMNVRYLNKNEDCYQASWMNYDKIMKKAIEKNLIDSSLIKDSKDLELLSHTNKTFSDFENIVSKYSNYTIDKILSTGYGLYKIPDYETEEETGLSFDING
;
A
#
# COMPACT_ATOMS: atom_id res chain seq x y z
N MET A 1 12.47 -43.73 63.91
CA MET A 1 11.76 -42.43 63.88
C MET A 1 12.56 -41.47 63.02
N LYS A 2 11.93 -40.89 61.98
CA LYS A 2 12.00 -39.50 61.49
C LYS A 2 13.37 -38.79 61.46
N ASN A 3 13.82 -38.08 60.43
CA ASN A 3 13.17 -37.53 59.25
C ASN A 3 14.26 -37.14 58.23
N THR A 4 13.97 -37.41 56.96
CA THR A 4 14.66 -36.95 55.77
C THR A 4 14.59 -35.42 55.67
N PHE A 5 15.72 -34.72 55.73
CA PHE A 5 15.83 -33.29 55.42
C PHE A 5 15.77 -33.10 53.90
N ILE A 6 14.57 -32.97 53.35
CA ILE A 6 14.36 -32.62 51.94
C ILE A 6 14.31 -31.10 51.84
N SER A 7 15.37 -30.57 51.22
CA SER A 7 15.42 -29.40 50.34
C SER A 7 14.09 -28.71 50.05
N ILE A 8 13.80 -27.61 50.75
CA ILE A 8 12.81 -26.59 50.34
C ILE A 8 13.43 -25.21 50.62
N LEU A 9 14.43 -24.80 49.85
CA LEU A 9 14.99 -23.44 49.93
C LEU A 9 15.10 -22.74 48.57
N THR A 10 14.42 -23.24 47.52
CA THR A 10 14.54 -22.67 46.16
C THR A 10 13.19 -22.50 45.46
N LEU A 11 12.14 -22.08 46.19
CA LEU A 11 10.85 -21.73 45.59
C LEU A 11 10.35 -20.33 45.98
N MET A 12 11.22 -19.44 46.46
CA MET A 12 10.96 -18.01 46.33
C MET A 12 11.40 -17.58 44.93
N VAL A 13 10.65 -18.01 43.92
CA VAL A 13 10.59 -17.30 42.65
C VAL A 13 9.92 -15.98 42.99
N SER A 14 10.72 -14.99 43.41
CA SER A 14 10.28 -13.61 43.55
C SER A 14 9.69 -13.20 42.20
N GLY A 15 8.36 -13.12 42.13
CA GLY A 15 7.67 -12.60 40.97
C GLY A 15 8.25 -11.22 40.65
N ILE A 16 8.99 -11.14 39.56
CA ILE A 16 9.46 -9.86 39.02
C ILE A 16 8.17 -9.15 38.58
N PHE A 17 7.70 -8.21 39.41
CA PHE A 17 6.71 -7.23 38.99
C PHE A 17 7.37 -6.33 37.96
N ALA A 18 7.42 -6.79 36.72
CA ALA A 18 7.80 -5.96 35.59
C ALA A 18 6.69 -4.92 35.42
N LYS A 19 6.89 -3.74 36.03
CA LYS A 19 6.14 -2.55 35.66
C LYS A 19 6.53 -2.24 34.23
N ASP A 20 5.56 -2.32 33.33
CA ASP A 20 5.76 -1.89 31.96
C ASP A 20 5.75 -0.36 31.93
N ALA A 21 6.88 0.24 31.57
CA ALA A 21 7.01 1.70 31.51
C ALA A 21 5.98 2.35 30.56
N PHE A 22 5.43 1.58 29.61
CA PHE A 22 4.42 2.03 28.67
C PHE A 22 3.03 2.13 29.31
N PHE A 23 2.68 1.26 30.26
CA PHE A 23 1.32 1.16 30.84
C PHE A 23 1.20 1.72 32.27
N GLY A 24 2.30 2.22 32.85
CA GLY A 24 2.30 2.89 34.16
C GLY A 24 1.96 1.96 35.33
N ASP A 25 1.11 2.41 36.26
CA ASP A 25 0.71 1.66 37.47
C ASP A 25 -0.39 0.62 37.24
N VAL A 26 -0.87 0.46 36.00
CA VAL A 26 -1.91 -0.54 35.67
C VAL A 26 -1.26 -1.91 35.51
N LYS A 27 -1.75 -2.91 36.26
CA LYS A 27 -1.26 -4.28 36.10
C LYS A 27 -1.67 -4.77 34.72
N ARG A 28 -0.72 -5.29 33.94
CA ARG A 28 -0.96 -5.91 32.63
C ARG A 28 -2.15 -6.88 32.67
N ALA A 29 -2.25 -7.73 33.70
CA ALA A 29 -3.37 -8.66 33.88
C ALA A 29 -4.75 -7.99 33.89
N GLU A 30 -4.86 -6.77 34.43
CA GLU A 30 -6.11 -6.01 34.53
C GLU A 30 -6.52 -5.39 33.17
N ILE A 31 -5.54 -5.05 32.33
CA ILE A 31 -5.77 -4.65 30.94
C ILE A 31 -6.24 -5.85 30.14
N PHE A 32 -5.53 -6.98 30.25
CA PHE A 32 -5.91 -8.21 29.56
C PHE A 32 -7.30 -8.70 29.98
N GLU A 33 -7.66 -8.67 31.27
CA GLU A 33 -9.00 -9.08 31.73
C GLU A 33 -10.14 -8.21 31.16
N LYS A 34 -9.88 -6.92 30.91
CA LYS A 34 -10.84 -6.01 30.28
C LYS A 34 -10.90 -6.13 28.75
N THR A 35 -9.85 -6.64 28.11
CA THR A 35 -9.77 -6.79 26.64
C THR A 35 -9.91 -8.23 26.15
N ASP A 36 -9.76 -9.24 27.00
CA ASP A 36 -9.71 -10.67 26.63
C ASP A 36 -11.04 -11.18 26.04
N PHE A 37 -12.15 -10.50 26.36
CA PHE A 37 -13.49 -10.89 25.91
C PHE A 37 -14.22 -9.82 25.11
N VAL A 38 -13.61 -8.64 24.88
CA VAL A 38 -14.24 -7.56 24.13
C VAL A 38 -13.32 -7.11 23.01
N VAL A 39 -13.70 -7.46 21.78
CA VAL A 39 -13.03 -6.97 20.57
C VAL A 39 -13.43 -5.52 20.39
N PRO A 40 -12.51 -4.55 20.51
CA PRO A 40 -12.88 -3.14 20.41
C PRO A 40 -13.34 -2.83 18.99
N LYS A 41 -14.40 -2.03 18.86
CA LYS A 41 -14.80 -1.48 17.58
C LYS A 41 -13.87 -0.30 17.27
N ILE A 42 -13.04 -0.49 16.26
CA ILE A 42 -12.13 0.54 15.76
C ILE A 42 -12.85 1.28 14.63
N THR A 43 -13.07 2.58 14.79
CA THR A 43 -13.63 3.44 13.73
C THR A 43 -12.57 4.40 13.24
N ILE A 44 -12.28 4.33 11.93
CA ILE A 44 -11.37 5.23 11.25
C ILE A 44 -12.22 6.29 10.55
N ASN A 45 -12.06 7.54 10.95
CA ASN A 45 -12.72 8.68 10.32
C ASN A 45 -11.79 9.25 9.25
N LEU A 46 -12.21 9.10 8.00
CA LEU A 46 -11.55 9.66 6.82
C LEU A 46 -12.47 10.69 6.18
N SER A 47 -11.91 11.73 5.57
CA SER A 47 -12.69 12.56 4.67
C SER A 47 -13.12 11.77 3.43
N GLU A 48 -14.14 12.23 2.72
CA GLU A 48 -14.63 11.52 1.53
C GLU A 48 -13.54 11.40 0.45
N LYS A 49 -12.71 12.43 0.28
CA LYS A 49 -11.56 12.44 -0.63
C LYS A 49 -10.55 11.37 -0.22
N ASP A 50 -10.18 11.33 1.04
CA ASP A 50 -9.20 10.38 1.58
C ASP A 50 -9.69 8.95 1.51
N TYR A 51 -10.98 8.71 1.79
CA TYR A 51 -11.61 7.41 1.64
C TYR A 51 -11.62 6.93 0.17
N ARG A 52 -11.99 7.79 -0.77
CA ARG A 52 -11.98 7.47 -2.21
C ARG A 52 -10.57 7.16 -2.71
N ASN A 53 -9.58 7.95 -2.30
CA ASN A 53 -8.18 7.73 -2.65
C ASN A 53 -7.64 6.40 -2.07
N LEU A 54 -7.99 6.09 -0.81
CA LEU A 54 -7.63 4.82 -0.18
C LEU A 54 -8.19 3.63 -0.96
N PHE A 55 -9.46 3.70 -1.31
CA PHE A 55 -10.12 2.61 -2.04
C PHE A 55 -9.56 2.46 -3.46
N LEU A 56 -9.38 3.58 -4.18
CA LEU A 56 -8.79 3.58 -5.52
C LEU A 56 -7.39 2.95 -5.49
N LYS A 57 -6.55 3.30 -4.51
CA LYS A 57 -5.23 2.71 -4.33
C LYS A 57 -5.31 1.18 -4.26
N TYR A 58 -6.10 0.63 -3.34
CA TYR A 58 -6.23 -0.81 -3.16
C TYR A 58 -6.77 -1.50 -4.43
N GLN A 59 -7.74 -0.87 -5.10
CA GLN A 59 -8.27 -1.37 -6.34
C GLN A 59 -7.17 -1.44 -7.42
N CYS A 60 -6.35 -0.40 -7.56
CA CYS A 60 -5.26 -0.37 -8.54
C CYS A 60 -4.13 -1.35 -8.20
N GLU A 61 -3.79 -1.51 -6.92
CA GLU A 61 -2.78 -2.50 -6.49
C GLU A 61 -3.19 -3.93 -6.86
N ARG A 62 -4.48 -4.24 -6.77
CA ARG A 62 -5.04 -5.52 -7.18
C ARG A 62 -5.13 -5.62 -8.70
N ASP A 63 -5.84 -4.70 -9.34
CA ASP A 63 -6.24 -4.81 -10.74
C ASP A 63 -5.05 -4.68 -11.69
N MET A 64 -4.10 -3.78 -11.40
CA MET A 64 -2.89 -3.57 -12.20
C MET A 64 -1.74 -4.51 -11.82
N ASN A 65 -1.99 -5.48 -10.93
CA ASN A 65 -0.99 -6.48 -10.61
C ASN A 65 -0.73 -7.38 -11.82
N VAL A 66 0.53 -7.79 -12.01
CA VAL A 66 0.92 -8.72 -13.09
C VAL A 66 0.16 -10.04 -13.10
N ARG A 67 -0.43 -10.45 -11.96
CA ARG A 67 -1.23 -11.67 -11.84
C ARG A 67 -2.66 -11.53 -12.36
N TYR A 68 -3.23 -10.33 -12.32
CA TYR A 68 -4.64 -10.10 -12.66
C TYR A 68 -4.78 -9.39 -14.00
N LEU A 69 -4.00 -8.32 -14.24
CA LEU A 69 -4.03 -7.53 -15.49
C LEU A 69 -5.45 -7.07 -15.86
N ASN A 70 -6.24 -6.69 -14.87
CA ASN A 70 -7.59 -6.20 -15.10
C ASN A 70 -7.52 -4.79 -15.67
N LYS A 71 -8.17 -4.56 -16.81
CA LYS A 71 -8.29 -3.23 -17.39
C LYS A 71 -9.09 -2.33 -16.44
N ASN A 72 -8.49 -1.23 -15.99
CA ASN A 72 -9.11 -0.30 -15.05
C ASN A 72 -8.76 1.15 -15.43
N GLU A 73 -9.72 1.85 -16.04
CA GLU A 73 -9.55 3.23 -16.52
C GLU A 73 -9.33 4.22 -15.36
N ASP A 74 -10.00 4.05 -14.23
CA ASP A 74 -9.82 4.92 -13.05
C ASP A 74 -8.37 4.87 -12.57
N CYS A 75 -7.74 3.69 -12.63
CA CYS A 75 -6.34 3.51 -12.30
C CYS A 75 -5.39 4.12 -13.33
N TYR A 76 -5.72 4.07 -14.62
CA TYR A 76 -4.95 4.73 -15.67
C TYR A 76 -5.05 6.27 -15.59
N GLN A 77 -6.14 6.78 -15.05
CA GLN A 77 -6.37 8.22 -14.88
C GLN A 77 -6.06 8.74 -13.48
N ALA A 78 -5.56 7.87 -12.59
CA ALA A 78 -5.25 8.25 -11.23
C ALA A 78 -4.19 9.35 -11.17
N SER A 79 -4.24 10.19 -10.13
CA SER A 79 -3.40 11.39 -9.99
C SER A 79 -1.89 11.10 -9.97
N TRP A 80 -1.49 9.89 -9.60
CA TRP A 80 -0.09 9.44 -9.60
C TRP A 80 0.41 8.97 -10.98
N MET A 81 -0.46 8.89 -11.99
CA MET A 81 -0.10 8.46 -13.34
C MET A 81 0.50 9.63 -14.14
N ASN A 82 1.83 9.74 -14.09
CA ASN A 82 2.58 10.71 -14.88
C ASN A 82 3.05 10.08 -16.19
N TYR A 83 2.32 10.33 -17.28
CA TYR A 83 2.60 9.72 -18.58
C TYR A 83 3.88 10.21 -19.25
N ASP A 84 4.40 11.38 -18.90
CA ASP A 84 5.73 11.81 -19.36
C ASP A 84 6.82 10.88 -18.81
N LYS A 85 6.78 10.61 -17.50
CA LYS A 85 7.73 9.71 -16.84
C LYS A 85 7.53 8.26 -17.25
N ILE A 86 6.28 7.82 -17.38
CA ILE A 86 5.93 6.46 -17.80
C ILE A 86 6.43 6.21 -19.22
N MET A 87 6.16 7.11 -20.17
CA MET A 87 6.61 7.00 -21.56
C MET A 87 8.14 6.90 -21.63
N LYS A 88 8.84 7.81 -20.94
CA LYS A 88 10.30 7.81 -20.89
C LYS A 88 10.85 6.48 -20.39
N LYS A 89 10.34 5.98 -19.26
CA LYS A 89 10.78 4.68 -18.70
C LYS A 89 10.43 3.49 -19.58
N ALA A 90 9.29 3.53 -20.27
CA ALA A 90 8.88 2.46 -21.18
C ALA A 90 9.88 2.33 -22.35
N ILE A 91 10.35 3.46 -22.88
CA ILE A 91 11.40 3.49 -23.91
C ILE A 91 12.75 3.02 -23.33
N GLU A 92 13.17 3.56 -22.16
CA GLU A 92 14.42 3.16 -21.50
C GLU A 92 14.49 1.65 -21.19
N LYS A 93 13.34 1.03 -20.91
CA LYS A 93 13.21 -0.41 -20.65
C LYS A 93 12.99 -1.25 -21.92
N ASN A 94 13.02 -0.64 -23.11
CA ASN A 94 12.73 -1.28 -24.39
C ASN A 94 11.35 -1.97 -24.44
N LEU A 95 10.36 -1.44 -23.72
CA LEU A 95 8.96 -1.87 -23.82
C LEU A 95 8.27 -1.20 -25.01
N ILE A 96 8.79 -0.05 -25.44
CA ILE A 96 8.41 0.66 -26.67
C ILE A 96 9.69 0.77 -27.50
N ASP A 97 9.65 0.33 -28.75
CA ASP A 97 10.80 0.43 -29.65
C ASP A 97 10.81 1.81 -30.32
N SER A 98 11.60 2.73 -29.77
CA SER A 98 11.71 4.09 -30.30
C SER A 98 12.33 4.15 -31.69
N SER A 99 13.05 3.10 -32.14
CA SER A 99 13.64 3.07 -33.48
C SER A 99 12.59 2.94 -34.60
N LEU A 100 11.39 2.46 -34.25
CA LEU A 100 10.27 2.31 -35.17
C LEU A 100 9.45 3.59 -35.33
N ILE A 101 9.63 4.57 -34.44
CA ILE A 101 8.87 5.82 -34.43
C ILE A 101 9.43 6.77 -35.48
N LYS A 102 8.81 6.77 -36.67
CA LYS A 102 9.20 7.61 -37.82
C LYS A 102 8.18 8.69 -38.15
N ASP A 103 6.96 8.57 -37.66
CA ASP A 103 5.90 9.56 -37.89
C ASP A 103 6.23 10.86 -37.12
N SER A 104 6.08 12.01 -37.79
CA SER A 104 6.48 13.28 -37.19
C SER A 104 5.61 13.67 -35.98
N LYS A 105 4.32 13.31 -35.98
CA LYS A 105 3.41 13.60 -34.87
C LYS A 105 3.76 12.74 -33.67
N ASP A 106 4.05 11.46 -33.89
CA ASP A 106 4.44 10.55 -32.81
C ASP A 106 5.82 10.92 -32.24
N LEU A 107 6.77 11.39 -33.07
CA LEU A 107 8.05 11.94 -32.61
C LEU A 107 7.88 13.22 -31.79
N GLU A 108 6.96 14.09 -32.20
CA GLU A 108 6.61 15.31 -31.46
C GLU A 108 5.99 14.98 -30.09
N LEU A 109 5.18 13.94 -29.99
CA LEU A 109 4.66 13.47 -28.70
C LEU A 109 5.77 13.08 -27.73
N LEU A 110 6.88 12.50 -28.21
CA LEU A 110 8.00 12.13 -27.34
C LEU A 110 8.68 13.34 -26.69
N SER A 111 8.78 14.46 -27.40
CA SER A 111 9.47 15.67 -26.92
C SER A 111 8.60 16.61 -26.07
N HIS A 112 7.27 16.57 -26.23
CA HIS A 112 6.35 17.43 -25.48
C HIS A 112 6.17 16.99 -24.02
N THR A 113 5.74 17.91 -23.15
CA THR A 113 5.34 17.62 -21.76
C THR A 113 3.83 17.55 -21.62
N ASN A 114 3.34 16.99 -20.51
CA ASN A 114 1.92 16.78 -20.20
C ASN A 114 1.22 15.77 -21.11
N LYS A 115 1.89 14.66 -21.42
CA LYS A 115 1.24 13.53 -22.12
C LYS A 115 0.03 13.02 -21.34
N THR A 116 -1.00 12.62 -22.07
CA THR A 116 -2.19 11.98 -21.54
C THR A 116 -2.08 10.46 -21.61
N PHE A 117 -3.02 9.75 -20.96
CA PHE A 117 -3.17 8.31 -21.15
C PHE A 117 -3.40 7.94 -22.61
N SER A 118 -4.22 8.71 -23.34
CA SER A 118 -4.52 8.45 -24.75
C SER A 118 -3.27 8.57 -25.63
N ASP A 119 -2.41 9.56 -25.36
CA ASP A 119 -1.14 9.69 -26.07
C ASP A 119 -0.25 8.46 -25.84
N PHE A 120 -0.19 7.99 -24.59
CA PHE A 120 0.55 6.79 -24.25
C PHE A 120 -0.04 5.54 -24.92
N GLU A 121 -1.35 5.36 -24.89
CA GLU A 121 -2.04 4.24 -25.53
C GLU A 121 -1.83 4.20 -27.05
N ASN A 122 -1.85 5.37 -27.70
CA ASN A 122 -1.59 5.51 -29.12
C ASN A 122 -0.16 5.08 -29.49
N ILE A 123 0.85 5.43 -28.68
CA ILE A 123 2.23 5.02 -28.93
C ILE A 123 2.43 3.54 -28.66
N VAL A 124 1.89 3.01 -27.55
CA VAL A 124 2.01 1.59 -27.21
C VAL A 124 1.35 0.72 -28.28
N SER A 125 0.13 1.06 -28.72
CA SER A 125 -0.57 0.27 -29.74
C SER A 125 0.14 0.22 -31.10
N LYS A 126 0.94 1.25 -31.44
CA LYS A 126 1.70 1.31 -32.70
C LYS A 126 3.10 0.70 -32.61
N TYR A 127 3.80 0.90 -31.49
CA TYR A 127 5.25 0.71 -31.38
C TYR A 127 5.67 -0.26 -30.26
N SER A 128 4.71 -0.99 -29.70
CA SER A 128 4.93 -2.01 -28.69
C SER A 128 4.22 -3.31 -29.04
N ASN A 129 4.78 -4.42 -28.57
CA ASN A 129 4.13 -5.74 -28.65
C ASN A 129 3.32 -6.06 -27.36
N TYR A 130 3.22 -5.11 -26.44
CA TYR A 130 2.52 -5.27 -25.17
C TYR A 130 1.12 -4.65 -25.24
N THR A 131 0.15 -5.26 -24.56
CA THR A 131 -1.14 -4.65 -24.29
C THR A 131 -1.01 -3.60 -23.18
N ILE A 132 -1.99 -2.69 -23.06
CA ILE A 132 -1.96 -1.61 -22.08
C ILE A 132 -1.97 -2.13 -20.63
N ASP A 133 -2.86 -3.07 -20.34
CA ASP A 133 -2.94 -3.75 -19.05
C ASP A 133 -1.61 -4.41 -18.66
N LYS A 134 -0.91 -4.98 -19.65
CA LYS A 134 0.39 -5.62 -19.43
C LYS A 134 1.49 -4.61 -19.20
N ILE A 135 1.64 -3.62 -20.09
CA ILE A 135 2.74 -2.64 -19.99
C ILE A 135 2.60 -1.74 -18.75
N LEU A 136 1.37 -1.37 -18.40
CA LEU A 136 1.05 -0.62 -17.18
C LEU A 136 0.87 -1.54 -15.97
N SER A 137 1.24 -2.81 -16.03
CA SER A 137 1.28 -3.61 -14.82
C SER A 137 2.40 -3.12 -13.88
N THR A 138 2.17 -3.24 -12.57
CA THR A 138 3.15 -2.81 -11.56
C THR A 138 4.50 -3.55 -11.68
N GLY A 139 4.53 -4.71 -12.34
CA GLY A 139 5.72 -5.53 -12.53
C GLY A 139 6.82 -4.89 -13.41
N TYR A 140 6.47 -3.99 -14.33
CA TYR A 140 7.46 -3.33 -15.19
C TYR A 140 8.10 -2.08 -14.55
N GLY A 141 7.55 -1.60 -13.43
CA GLY A 141 8.10 -0.48 -12.66
C GLY A 141 8.07 0.87 -13.38
N LEU A 142 7.10 1.08 -14.27
CA LEU A 142 6.94 2.35 -15.00
C LEU A 142 6.47 3.48 -14.07
N TYR A 143 5.65 3.15 -13.09
CA TYR A 143 5.17 4.07 -12.06
C TYR A 143 5.20 3.35 -10.71
N LYS A 144 4.95 4.10 -9.64
CA LYS A 144 4.76 3.56 -8.29
C LYS A 144 3.40 4.05 -7.82
N ILE A 145 2.55 3.13 -7.35
CA ILE A 145 1.34 3.50 -6.62
C ILE A 145 1.81 4.09 -5.28
N PRO A 146 1.41 5.33 -4.94
CA PRO A 146 1.90 5.98 -3.74
C PRO A 146 1.50 5.20 -2.49
N ASP A 147 2.33 5.30 -1.46
CA ASP A 147 1.94 4.89 -0.13
C ASP A 147 0.80 5.81 0.34
N TYR A 148 -0.19 5.26 1.05
CA TYR A 148 -1.35 6.05 1.44
C TYR A 148 -0.99 6.93 2.64
N GLU A 149 -1.10 8.24 2.45
CA GLU A 149 -0.96 9.25 3.48
C GLU A 149 -2.20 10.16 3.44
N THR A 150 -2.70 10.54 4.60
CA THR A 150 -3.89 11.38 4.72
C THR A 150 -3.46 12.84 4.77
N GLU A 151 -4.02 13.68 3.92
CA GLU A 151 -3.68 15.11 3.88
C GLU A 151 -4.46 15.92 4.93
N GLU A 152 -5.57 15.38 5.44
CA GLU A 152 -6.50 16.05 6.36
C GLU A 152 -6.48 15.41 7.76
N GLU A 153 -7.14 16.06 8.72
CA GLU A 153 -7.31 15.53 10.08
C GLU A 153 -8.06 14.20 10.06
N THR A 154 -7.33 13.10 10.24
CA THR A 154 -7.89 11.77 10.40
C THR A 154 -8.01 11.39 11.87
N GLY A 155 -9.13 10.75 12.20
CA GLY A 155 -9.45 10.36 13.57
C GLY A 155 -9.52 8.85 13.71
N LEU A 156 -8.96 8.33 14.80
CA LEU A 156 -9.11 6.93 15.19
C LEU A 156 -9.85 6.89 16.53
N SER A 157 -11.02 6.28 16.56
CA SER A 157 -11.74 6.01 17.81
C SER A 157 -11.75 4.52 18.12
N PHE A 158 -11.55 4.23 19.41
CA PHE A 158 -11.59 2.89 19.96
C PHE A 158 -12.78 2.81 20.92
N ASP A 159 -13.80 2.04 20.55
CA ASP A 159 -14.87 1.67 21.48
C ASP A 159 -14.58 0.30 22.07
N ILE A 160 -14.22 0.28 23.36
CA ILE A 160 -13.85 -0.93 24.10
C ILE A 160 -15.11 -1.69 24.57
N ASN A 161 -16.32 -1.13 24.39
CA ASN A 161 -17.57 -1.75 24.81
C ASN A 161 -18.47 -2.22 23.66
N GLY A 162 -18.13 -1.87 22.40
CA GLY A 162 -18.81 -2.33 21.18
C GLY A 162 -19.81 -1.34 20.60
#